data_AF-A0A2J7ZI34-F1
#
_entry.id   AF-A0A2J7ZI34-F1
#
_cell.length_a   1.000
_cell.length_b   1.000
_cell.length_c   1.000
_cell.angle_alpha   90.00
_cell.angle_beta   90.00
_cell.angle_gamma   90.00
#
_symmetry.space_group_name_H-M   'P 1'
#
loop_
_entity.id
_entity.type
_entity.pdbx_description
1 polymer ?
#
loop_
_entity_poly.entity_id
_entity_poly.type
_entity_poly.pdbx_seq_one_letter_code
_entity_poly.pdbx_strand_id
1 'polypeptide(L)'
;MRKRASRDLRREPWQVLEPDAGSGPSTCSPEAYEQTFKKEGRCVSDTDIITIAERLKLDGRQGKKDIQGLLRNLHRVLGKDHALWVNHDLVKADKALSKSVSARFRPARPASWRRNPTMWLSTVDIEKVMEQYAASHQNFKFMGVHPRDFMTVKSMLGTCIGGNAVCKPSLPELRETGIAHMGVVFNLDRHDQRGSHWVACFISLDDRAPMYGAYYYDSVARPPPPEIASWMVQLQKGVAQVLGTPKTPKTPKTPKTPHTSRARPFDLAYNRVRRQFQNTECGMFSMVFLAVAMRNEKTFADICTDMGNDQDMNKLRHVMYR
;
A
#
# COMPACT_ATOMS: atom_id res chain seq x y z
N MET A 1 -22.15 -23.62 -37.31
CA MET A 1 -21.49 -22.42 -36.74
C MET A 1 -21.65 -22.41 -35.23
N ARG A 2 -20.60 -22.80 -34.47
CA ARG A 2 -20.63 -22.74 -33.00
C ARG A 2 -20.40 -21.28 -32.58
N LYS A 3 -21.40 -20.66 -31.94
CA LYS A 3 -21.26 -19.35 -31.31
C LYS A 3 -20.13 -19.44 -30.28
N ARG A 4 -19.03 -18.69 -30.50
CA ARG A 4 -18.01 -18.46 -29.47
C ARG A 4 -18.71 -17.78 -28.30
N ALA A 5 -18.71 -18.44 -27.15
CA ALA A 5 -19.05 -17.79 -25.89
C ALA A 5 -18.14 -16.56 -25.73
N SER A 6 -18.76 -15.41 -25.51
CA SER A 6 -18.11 -14.18 -25.07
C SER A 6 -17.20 -14.51 -23.90
N ARG A 7 -15.88 -14.45 -24.11
CA ARG A 7 -14.90 -14.40 -23.02
C ARG A 7 -15.24 -13.15 -22.23
N ASP A 8 -15.83 -13.35 -21.05
CA ASP A 8 -15.87 -12.33 -20.03
C ASP A 8 -14.44 -11.80 -19.86
N LEU A 9 -14.20 -10.55 -20.25
CA LEU A 9 -12.90 -9.90 -20.23
C LEU A 9 -12.55 -9.67 -18.75
N ARG A 10 -12.10 -10.72 -18.08
CA ARG A 10 -11.58 -10.64 -16.72
C ARG A 10 -10.46 -9.61 -16.72
N ARG A 11 -10.64 -8.53 -15.96
CA ARG A 11 -9.61 -7.50 -15.75
C ARG A 11 -8.35 -8.15 -15.17
N GLU A 12 -7.21 -7.77 -15.71
CA GLU A 12 -5.89 -8.11 -15.19
C GLU A 12 -5.74 -7.57 -13.76
N PRO A 13 -4.95 -8.20 -12.87
CA PRO A 13 -4.87 -7.84 -11.46
C PRO A 13 -4.51 -6.37 -11.18
N TRP A 14 -3.68 -5.76 -12.03
CA TRP A 14 -3.27 -4.36 -11.85
C TRP A 14 -4.35 -3.36 -12.30
N GLN A 15 -5.28 -3.77 -13.16
CA GLN A 15 -6.36 -2.91 -13.66
C GLN A 15 -7.41 -2.61 -12.57
N VAL A 16 -7.37 -3.31 -11.44
CA VAL A 16 -8.19 -2.99 -10.27
C VAL A 16 -7.81 -1.65 -9.64
N LEU A 17 -6.61 -1.14 -9.95
CA LEU A 17 -6.11 0.14 -9.46
C LEU A 17 -6.60 1.30 -10.32
N GLU A 18 -7.00 1.04 -11.56
CA GLU A 18 -7.53 2.07 -12.45
C GLU A 18 -8.93 2.52 -11.96
N PRO A 19 -9.26 3.82 -12.10
CA PRO A 19 -10.59 4.30 -11.79
C PRO A 19 -11.68 3.54 -12.57
N ASP A 20 -12.87 3.47 -12.00
CA ASP A 20 -14.02 2.86 -12.68
C ASP A 20 -14.31 3.56 -14.01
N ALA A 21 -14.72 2.78 -15.01
CA ALA A 21 -15.03 3.33 -16.33
C ALA A 21 -16.15 4.39 -16.20
N GLY A 22 -15.87 5.63 -16.60
CA GLY A 22 -16.81 6.75 -16.53
C GLY A 22 -16.72 7.64 -15.28
N SER A 23 -15.87 7.31 -14.28
CA SER A 23 -15.69 8.16 -13.08
C SER A 23 -14.82 9.41 -13.30
N GLY A 24 -14.20 9.53 -14.49
CA GLY A 24 -13.29 10.62 -14.83
C GLY A 24 -11.95 10.56 -14.07
N PRO A 25 -10.96 11.39 -14.43
CA PRO A 25 -9.71 11.43 -13.70
C PRO A 25 -9.92 12.02 -12.31
N SER A 26 -9.80 11.19 -11.27
CA SER A 26 -9.88 11.63 -9.87
C SER A 26 -8.51 11.78 -9.26
N THR A 27 -8.25 12.87 -8.53
CA THR A 27 -7.02 13.08 -7.75
C THR A 27 -7.09 12.53 -6.33
N CYS A 28 -8.22 11.92 -5.94
CA CYS A 28 -8.45 11.45 -4.58
C CYS A 28 -7.51 10.31 -4.20
N SER A 29 -7.07 10.30 -2.93
CA SER A 29 -6.39 9.14 -2.37
C SER A 29 -7.29 7.89 -2.46
N PRO A 30 -6.74 6.66 -2.41
CA PRO A 30 -7.55 5.44 -2.48
C PRO A 30 -8.70 5.41 -1.46
N GLU A 31 -8.43 5.81 -0.23
CA GLU A 31 -9.44 5.91 0.83
C GLU A 31 -10.53 6.93 0.50
N ALA A 32 -10.13 8.16 0.13
CA ALA A 32 -11.08 9.23 -0.21
C ALA A 32 -11.90 8.90 -1.46
N TYR A 33 -11.32 8.15 -2.41
CA TYR A 33 -12.03 7.69 -3.60
C TYR A 33 -13.20 6.78 -3.22
N GLU A 34 -12.93 5.76 -2.41
CA GLU A 34 -13.93 4.79 -1.97
C GLU A 34 -14.96 5.39 -1.02
N GLN A 35 -14.52 6.19 -0.03
CA GLN A 35 -15.39 6.69 1.03
C GLN A 35 -16.20 7.93 0.63
N THR A 36 -15.69 8.77 -0.27
CA THR A 36 -16.27 10.10 -0.54
C THR A 36 -16.51 10.35 -2.02
N PHE A 37 -15.52 10.13 -2.88
CA PHE A 37 -15.63 10.51 -4.29
C PHE A 37 -16.74 9.76 -5.03
N LYS A 38 -16.85 8.44 -4.83
CA LYS A 38 -17.91 7.62 -5.47
C LYS A 38 -19.32 8.10 -5.13
N LYS A 39 -19.52 8.66 -3.94
CA LYS A 39 -20.82 9.12 -3.45
C LYS A 39 -21.09 10.59 -3.77
N GLU A 40 -20.07 11.44 -3.66
CA GLU A 40 -20.23 12.90 -3.61
C GLU A 40 -19.51 13.63 -4.74
N GLY A 41 -18.73 12.93 -5.57
CA GLY A 41 -17.97 13.52 -6.68
C GLY A 41 -16.77 14.38 -6.26
N ARG A 42 -16.33 14.29 -5.01
CA ARG A 42 -15.22 15.08 -4.43
C ARG A 42 -14.41 14.26 -3.43
N CYS A 43 -13.15 14.65 -3.21
CA CYS A 43 -12.24 13.92 -2.31
C CYS A 43 -12.38 14.30 -0.84
N VAL A 44 -12.77 15.54 -0.56
CA VAL A 44 -13.00 16.05 0.80
C VAL A 44 -14.41 15.67 1.23
N SER A 45 -14.58 15.18 2.46
CA SER A 45 -15.87 14.83 3.06
C SER A 45 -16.58 16.05 3.67
N ASP A 46 -17.84 15.89 4.11
CA ASP A 46 -18.55 16.93 4.88
C ASP A 46 -17.79 17.32 6.15
N THR A 47 -17.22 16.34 6.85
CA THR A 47 -16.42 16.58 8.05
C THR A 47 -15.16 17.36 7.74
N ASP A 48 -14.52 17.11 6.59
CA ASP A 48 -13.37 17.89 6.15
C ASP A 48 -13.77 19.34 5.87
N ILE A 49 -14.88 19.56 5.14
CA ILE A 49 -15.38 20.92 4.85
C ILE A 49 -15.60 21.71 6.15
N ILE A 50 -16.29 21.11 7.12
CA ILE A 50 -16.54 21.74 8.42
C ILE A 50 -15.21 22.07 9.11
N THR A 51 -14.31 21.08 9.20
CA THR A 51 -13.02 21.24 9.89
C THR A 51 -12.14 22.31 9.24
N ILE A 52 -12.09 22.34 7.91
CA ILE A 52 -11.30 23.34 7.17
C ILE A 52 -11.90 24.73 7.39
N ALA A 53 -13.23 24.88 7.27
CA ALA A 53 -13.89 26.16 7.44
C ALA A 53 -13.70 26.73 8.86
N GLU A 54 -13.85 25.89 9.89
CA GLU A 54 -13.62 26.27 11.29
C GLU A 54 -12.17 26.72 11.53
N ARG A 55 -11.19 25.94 11.07
CA ARG A 55 -9.77 26.27 11.24
C ARG A 55 -9.37 27.56 10.51
N LEU A 56 -10.01 27.85 9.38
CA LEU A 56 -9.81 29.08 8.62
C LEU A 56 -10.71 30.25 9.09
N LYS A 57 -11.58 30.04 10.08
CA LYS A 57 -12.54 31.03 10.59
C LYS A 57 -13.45 31.59 9.49
N LEU A 58 -13.89 30.70 8.59
CA LEU A 58 -14.77 30.99 7.45
C LEU A 58 -16.22 30.54 7.71
N ASP A 59 -16.49 30.05 8.91
CA ASP A 59 -17.81 29.79 9.44
C ASP A 59 -18.51 31.12 9.74
N GLY A 60 -19.52 31.47 8.94
CA GLY A 60 -20.46 32.50 9.35
C GLY A 60 -21.12 32.08 10.66
N ARG A 61 -21.37 33.03 11.57
CA ARG A 61 -22.01 32.80 12.88
C ARG A 61 -23.25 31.90 12.72
N GLN A 62 -23.13 30.60 12.94
CA GLN A 62 -24.11 29.68 13.52
C GLN A 62 -23.71 28.23 13.24
N GLY A 63 -23.68 27.46 14.32
CA GLY A 63 -23.40 26.04 14.27
C GLY A 63 -24.42 25.26 13.43
N LYS A 64 -23.87 24.34 12.64
CA LYS A 64 -24.49 23.20 11.92
C LYS A 64 -25.16 23.44 10.55
N LYS A 65 -24.65 22.64 9.59
CA LYS A 65 -25.31 21.95 8.45
C LYS A 65 -25.41 22.61 7.07
N ASP A 66 -25.06 23.88 6.84
CA ASP A 66 -24.96 24.37 5.46
C ASP A 66 -23.61 24.02 4.82
N ILE A 67 -23.42 22.72 4.50
CA ILE A 67 -22.22 22.23 3.80
C ILE A 67 -22.00 22.99 2.49
N GLN A 68 -23.08 23.29 1.76
CA GLN A 68 -22.97 23.98 0.48
C GLN A 68 -22.52 25.43 0.67
N GLY A 69 -23.00 26.13 1.69
CA GLY A 69 -22.55 27.47 2.06
C GLY A 69 -21.10 27.51 2.50
N LEU A 70 -20.68 26.57 3.35
CA LEU A 70 -19.28 26.44 3.75
C LEU A 70 -18.40 26.15 2.53
N LEU A 71 -18.83 25.26 1.64
CA LEU A 71 -18.10 24.94 0.41
C LEU A 71 -17.98 26.16 -0.51
N ARG A 72 -19.04 26.96 -0.67
CA ARG A 72 -18.99 28.23 -1.44
C ARG A 72 -17.99 29.21 -0.84
N ASN A 73 -17.96 29.34 0.49
CA ASN A 73 -16.99 30.20 1.18
C ASN A 73 -15.56 29.70 0.98
N LEU A 74 -15.32 28.38 1.13
CA LEU A 74 -14.03 27.76 0.89
C LEU A 74 -13.60 27.92 -0.57
N HIS A 75 -14.49 27.73 -1.54
CA HIS A 75 -14.19 27.93 -2.97
C HIS A 75 -13.79 29.37 -3.29
N ARG A 76 -14.38 30.36 -2.62
CA ARG A 76 -14.00 31.77 -2.78
C ARG A 76 -12.60 32.07 -2.25
N VAL A 77 -12.17 31.38 -1.20
CA VAL A 77 -10.88 31.63 -0.54
C VAL A 77 -9.76 30.75 -1.11
N LEU A 78 -10.02 29.45 -1.26
CA LEU A 78 -9.02 28.44 -1.62
C LEU A 78 -9.09 28.00 -3.10
N GLY A 79 -10.12 28.44 -3.83
CA GLY A 79 -10.38 28.02 -5.21
C GLY A 79 -11.26 26.78 -5.33
N LYS A 80 -11.75 26.51 -6.55
CA LYS A 80 -12.69 25.41 -6.84
C LYS A 80 -12.03 24.03 -6.93
N ASP A 81 -10.78 23.97 -7.37
CA ASP A 81 -10.02 22.73 -7.45
C ASP A 81 -9.52 22.35 -6.05
N HIS A 82 -10.18 21.37 -5.44
CA HIS A 82 -9.86 20.92 -4.08
C HIS A 82 -8.44 20.36 -3.98
N ALA A 83 -7.89 19.78 -5.05
CA ALA A 83 -6.55 19.21 -5.03
C ALA A 83 -5.47 20.30 -4.91
N LEU A 84 -5.78 21.55 -5.26
CA LEU A 84 -4.89 22.70 -5.09
C LEU A 84 -4.92 23.26 -3.66
N TRP A 85 -5.90 22.90 -2.84
CA TRP A 85 -5.99 23.37 -1.44
C TRP A 85 -4.77 22.96 -0.62
N VAL A 86 -4.18 21.80 -0.90
CA VAL A 86 -2.92 21.32 -0.29
C VAL A 86 -1.75 22.31 -0.48
N ASN A 87 -1.81 23.15 -1.51
CA ASN A 87 -0.77 24.09 -1.85
C ASN A 87 -1.02 25.50 -1.31
N HIS A 88 -2.23 25.78 -0.81
CA HIS A 88 -2.66 27.11 -0.38
C HIS A 88 -1.99 27.51 0.94
N ASP A 89 -1.54 28.76 1.05
CA ASP A 89 -0.75 29.24 2.19
C ASP A 89 -1.51 29.13 3.52
N LEU A 90 -2.80 29.46 3.52
CA LEU A 90 -3.66 29.28 4.71
C LEU A 90 -3.73 27.83 5.21
N VAL A 91 -3.74 26.85 4.29
CA VAL A 91 -3.76 25.43 4.65
C VAL A 91 -2.38 25.00 5.14
N LYS A 92 -1.31 25.46 4.49
CA LYS A 92 0.09 25.16 4.87
C LYS A 92 0.50 25.76 6.20
N ALA A 93 -0.08 26.90 6.58
CA ALA A 93 0.21 27.58 7.84
C ALA A 93 -0.20 26.74 9.07
N ASP A 94 -1.18 25.84 8.91
CA ASP A 94 -1.60 24.89 9.95
C ASP A 94 -1.15 23.46 9.56
N LYS A 95 -0.16 22.93 10.29
CA LYS A 95 0.41 21.60 10.01
C LYS A 95 -0.62 20.46 10.12
N ALA A 96 -1.56 20.55 11.07
CA ALA A 96 -2.58 19.51 11.25
C ALA A 96 -3.60 19.55 10.12
N LEU A 97 -4.02 20.75 9.72
CA LEU A 97 -4.90 20.97 8.57
C LEU A 97 -4.22 20.54 7.26
N SER A 98 -2.97 20.93 7.04
CA SER A 98 -2.19 20.53 5.88
C SER A 98 -2.10 19.00 5.76
N LYS A 99 -1.86 18.30 6.87
CA LYS A 99 -1.84 16.84 6.92
C LYS A 99 -3.21 16.23 6.58
N SER A 100 -4.29 16.73 7.19
CA SER A 100 -5.64 16.17 6.95
C SER A 100 -6.14 16.41 5.52
N VAL A 101 -5.91 17.60 4.96
CA VAL A 101 -6.26 17.92 3.56
C VAL A 101 -5.42 17.09 2.61
N SER A 102 -4.10 16.98 2.83
CA SER A 102 -3.21 16.21 1.96
C SER A 102 -3.56 14.72 1.92
N ALA A 103 -4.06 14.15 3.03
CA ALA A 103 -4.47 12.74 3.08
C ALA A 103 -5.64 12.40 2.14
N ARG A 104 -6.42 13.41 1.71
CA ARG A 104 -7.55 13.23 0.78
C ARG A 104 -7.13 13.10 -0.69
N PHE A 105 -5.88 13.43 -1.01
CA PHE A 105 -5.39 13.45 -2.39
C PHE A 105 -4.17 12.56 -2.56
N ARG A 106 -4.04 11.92 -3.72
CA ARG A 106 -2.83 11.14 -4.09
C ARG A 106 -1.59 12.02 -3.98
N PRO A 107 -0.39 11.48 -3.69
CA PRO A 107 0.83 12.27 -3.60
C PRO A 107 1.13 13.00 -4.91
N ALA A 108 1.88 14.10 -4.82
CA ALA A 108 2.23 14.87 -6.00
C ALA A 108 3.28 14.08 -6.76
N ARG A 109 3.25 14.16 -8.10
CA ARG A 109 4.33 13.58 -8.90
C ARG A 109 5.70 14.07 -8.43
N PRO A 110 6.72 13.21 -8.44
CA PRO A 110 8.10 13.61 -8.17
C PRO A 110 8.50 14.81 -9.04
N ALA A 111 9.22 15.76 -8.45
CA ALA A 111 9.66 16.97 -9.17
C ALA A 111 10.51 16.64 -10.41
N SER A 112 11.27 15.55 -10.35
CA SER A 112 12.09 15.02 -11.44
C SER A 112 11.26 14.67 -12.69
N TRP A 113 9.99 14.30 -12.53
CA TRP A 113 9.11 13.92 -13.64
C TRP A 113 8.75 15.07 -14.57
N ARG A 114 8.97 16.32 -14.14
CA ARG A 114 8.86 17.49 -15.03
C ARG A 114 9.88 17.45 -16.17
N ARG A 115 11.06 16.87 -15.92
CA ARG A 115 12.12 16.74 -16.93
C ARG A 115 12.08 15.38 -17.61
N ASN A 116 11.88 14.33 -16.84
CA ASN A 116 11.80 12.97 -17.35
C ASN A 116 10.64 12.23 -16.65
N PRO A 117 9.48 12.07 -17.29
CA PRO A 117 8.26 11.54 -16.67
C PRO A 117 8.37 10.07 -16.22
N THR A 118 9.36 9.33 -16.73
CA THR A 118 9.61 7.95 -16.31
C THR A 118 10.74 7.85 -15.29
N MET A 119 11.34 8.96 -14.82
CA MET A 119 12.45 8.92 -13.88
C MET A 119 12.13 8.06 -12.63
N TRP A 120 13.18 7.46 -12.09
CA TRP A 120 13.08 6.57 -10.94
C TRP A 120 12.39 7.24 -9.76
N LEU A 121 11.66 6.43 -9.02
CA LEU A 121 11.09 6.82 -7.74
C LEU A 121 12.16 6.82 -6.66
N SER A 122 12.11 7.81 -5.78
CA SER A 122 12.86 7.80 -4.52
C SER A 122 12.11 7.04 -3.42
N THR A 123 12.79 6.76 -2.30
CA THR A 123 12.19 6.23 -1.07
C THR A 123 10.92 6.98 -0.68
N VAL A 124 11.00 8.32 -0.65
CA VAL A 124 9.88 9.18 -0.23
C VAL A 124 8.70 9.11 -1.20
N ASP A 125 8.97 8.95 -2.50
CA ASP A 125 7.90 8.85 -3.49
C ASP A 125 7.12 7.54 -3.35
N ILE A 126 7.81 6.45 -2.99
CA ILE A 126 7.20 5.14 -2.72
C ILE A 126 6.44 5.16 -1.39
N GLU A 127 7.06 5.66 -0.31
CA GLU A 127 6.46 5.72 1.01
C GLU A 127 5.12 6.45 1.00
N LYS A 128 5.08 7.66 0.41
CA LYS A 128 3.84 8.45 0.37
C LYS A 128 2.67 7.74 -0.30
N VAL A 129 2.94 6.95 -1.35
CA VAL A 129 1.88 6.19 -2.02
C VAL A 129 1.48 4.99 -1.16
N MET A 130 2.44 4.20 -0.72
CA MET A 130 2.16 2.96 0.00
C MET A 130 1.53 3.19 1.37
N GLU A 131 1.83 4.30 2.05
CA GLU A 131 1.14 4.72 3.26
C GLU A 131 -0.35 4.98 3.02
N GLN A 132 -0.72 5.61 1.90
CA GLN A 132 -2.12 5.85 1.56
C GLN A 132 -2.88 4.56 1.23
N TYR A 133 -2.25 3.65 0.48
CA TYR A 133 -2.83 2.33 0.23
C TYR A 133 -2.96 1.51 1.51
N ALA A 134 -1.98 1.59 2.42
CA ALA A 134 -2.07 0.94 3.72
C ALA A 134 -3.21 1.50 4.58
N ALA A 135 -3.39 2.82 4.60
CA ALA A 135 -4.48 3.46 5.33
C ALA A 135 -5.88 2.98 4.87
N SER A 136 -6.03 2.63 3.59
CA SER A 136 -7.29 2.09 3.06
C SER A 136 -7.51 0.59 3.34
N HIS A 137 -6.56 -0.11 3.98
CA HIS A 137 -6.63 -1.55 4.26
C HIS A 137 -6.29 -1.83 5.74
N GLN A 138 -7.31 -1.84 6.60
CA GLN A 138 -7.14 -1.87 8.07
C GLN A 138 -6.34 -3.07 8.61
N ASN A 139 -6.35 -4.21 7.92
CA ASN A 139 -5.62 -5.43 8.30
C ASN A 139 -4.21 -5.53 7.65
N PHE A 140 -3.77 -4.49 6.94
CA PHE A 140 -2.47 -4.43 6.27
C PHE A 140 -1.58 -3.38 6.91
N LYS A 141 -0.29 -3.72 7.10
CA LYS A 141 0.74 -2.79 7.56
C LYS A 141 1.84 -2.62 6.53
N PHE A 142 2.05 -1.38 6.07
CA PHE A 142 3.24 -1.05 5.31
C PHE A 142 4.42 -0.86 6.27
N MET A 143 5.46 -1.65 6.11
CA MET A 143 6.63 -1.66 7.01
C MET A 143 7.70 -0.64 6.59
N GLY A 144 7.48 0.08 5.49
CA GLY A 144 8.37 1.11 4.98
C GLY A 144 9.21 0.66 3.78
N VAL A 145 10.13 1.54 3.39
CA VAL A 145 11.05 1.35 2.28
C VAL A 145 12.48 1.30 2.82
N HIS A 146 13.18 0.18 2.62
CA HIS A 146 14.43 -0.12 3.32
C HIS A 146 15.57 -0.52 2.37
N PRO A 147 16.84 -0.31 2.73
CA PRO A 147 17.96 -0.85 1.96
C PRO A 147 18.08 -2.37 2.14
N ARG A 148 18.86 -3.04 1.29
CA ARG A 148 19.02 -4.51 1.34
C ARG A 148 19.63 -4.99 2.66
N ASP A 149 20.51 -4.19 3.24
CA ASP A 149 21.17 -4.47 4.51
C ASP A 149 20.37 -3.98 5.74
N PHE A 150 19.04 -3.86 5.61
CA PHE A 150 18.16 -3.36 6.67
C PHE A 150 18.32 -4.10 8.03
N MET A 151 18.66 -5.39 8.02
CA MET A 151 18.86 -6.18 9.24
C MET A 151 20.20 -5.94 9.95
N THR A 152 21.16 -5.26 9.31
CA THR A 152 22.47 -5.01 9.93
C THR A 152 22.31 -4.17 11.20
N VAL A 153 22.90 -4.63 12.31
CA VAL A 153 22.83 -3.94 13.60
C VAL A 153 23.77 -2.73 13.59
N LYS A 154 23.23 -1.55 13.92
CA LYS A 154 23.97 -0.27 13.91
C LYS A 154 24.43 0.21 15.28
N SER A 155 23.81 -0.24 16.36
CA SER A 155 24.05 0.29 17.69
C SER A 155 24.44 -0.79 18.70
N MET A 156 25.18 -0.41 19.74
CA MET A 156 25.41 -1.26 20.92
C MET A 156 24.09 -1.71 21.58
N LEU A 157 23.00 -0.95 21.36
CA LEU A 157 21.64 -1.25 21.81
C LEU A 157 20.90 -2.29 20.91
N GLY A 158 21.55 -2.83 19.87
CA GLY A 158 21.00 -3.92 19.06
C GLY A 158 19.96 -3.51 18.02
N THR A 159 19.82 -2.21 17.70
CA THR A 159 18.86 -1.74 16.68
C THR A 159 19.44 -1.90 15.28
N CYS A 160 18.64 -2.48 14.37
CA CYS A 160 19.03 -2.67 12.97
C CYS A 160 18.80 -1.41 12.11
N ILE A 161 19.39 -1.36 10.91
CA ILE A 161 19.27 -0.25 9.95
C ILE A 161 17.82 0.12 9.65
N GLY A 162 16.96 -0.86 9.38
CA GLY A 162 15.55 -0.63 9.03
C GLY A 162 14.67 -0.32 10.24
N GLY A 163 15.21 -0.41 11.46
CA GLY A 163 14.43 -0.37 12.69
C GLY A 163 13.79 -1.72 13.03
N ASN A 164 13.59 -1.96 14.33
CA ASN A 164 13.18 -3.28 14.82
C ASN A 164 11.81 -3.73 14.31
N ALA A 165 10.93 -2.78 13.97
CA ALA A 165 9.62 -3.08 13.40
C ALA A 165 9.71 -3.97 12.15
N VAL A 166 10.67 -3.74 11.24
CA VAL A 166 10.84 -4.55 10.02
C VAL A 166 11.82 -5.71 10.22
N CYS A 167 12.89 -5.54 11.00
CA CYS A 167 13.90 -6.59 11.14
C CYS A 167 13.43 -7.75 12.02
N LYS A 168 12.65 -7.45 13.06
CA LYS A 168 12.13 -8.40 14.05
C LYS A 168 10.67 -8.05 14.36
N PRO A 169 9.76 -8.16 13.39
CA PRO A 169 8.35 -7.83 13.62
C PRO A 169 7.77 -8.70 14.72
N SER A 170 7.08 -8.08 15.67
CA SER A 170 6.38 -8.78 16.74
C SER A 170 5.09 -9.40 16.19
N LEU A 171 5.15 -10.69 15.82
CA LEU A 171 3.98 -11.42 15.34
C LEU A 171 2.81 -11.44 16.34
N PRO A 172 3.04 -11.55 17.67
CA PRO A 172 1.96 -11.42 18.65
C PRO A 172 1.27 -10.04 18.61
N GLU A 173 2.05 -8.95 18.56
CA GLU A 173 1.51 -7.58 18.51
C GLU A 173 0.72 -7.33 17.22
N LEU A 174 1.23 -7.82 16.08
CA LEU A 174 0.51 -7.74 14.80
C LEU A 174 -0.86 -8.44 14.88
N ARG A 175 -0.90 -9.64 15.49
CA ARG A 175 -2.14 -10.37 15.70
C ARG A 175 -3.10 -9.64 16.65
N GLU A 176 -2.59 -9.07 17.73
CA GLU A 176 -3.39 -8.32 18.72
C GLU A 176 -4.00 -7.04 18.12
N THR A 177 -3.28 -6.40 17.20
CA THR A 177 -3.72 -5.19 16.49
C THR A 177 -4.56 -5.49 15.25
N GLY A 178 -4.86 -6.76 14.96
CA GLY A 178 -5.67 -7.17 13.81
C GLY A 178 -4.94 -7.09 12.45
N ILE A 179 -3.62 -6.92 12.47
CA ILE A 179 -2.79 -6.91 11.27
C ILE A 179 -2.53 -8.35 10.83
N ALA A 180 -3.13 -8.71 9.69
CA ALA A 180 -2.98 -10.02 9.06
C ALA A 180 -1.96 -10.01 7.91
N HIS A 181 -1.70 -8.84 7.32
CA HIS A 181 -0.85 -8.70 6.16
C HIS A 181 0.19 -7.60 6.36
N MET A 182 1.36 -7.78 5.76
CA MET A 182 2.43 -6.80 5.75
C MET A 182 2.99 -6.63 4.36
N GLY A 183 3.48 -5.43 4.05
CA GLY A 183 4.23 -5.16 2.83
C GLY A 183 5.47 -4.34 3.11
N VAL A 184 6.55 -4.66 2.40
CA VAL A 184 7.83 -3.94 2.51
C VAL A 184 8.37 -3.73 1.11
N VAL A 185 8.96 -2.57 0.85
CA VAL A 185 9.75 -2.35 -0.36
C VAL A 185 11.23 -2.27 0.03
N PHE A 186 12.09 -2.93 -0.73
CA PHE A 186 13.53 -2.87 -0.53
C PHE A 186 14.22 -2.21 -1.71
N ASN A 187 15.26 -1.41 -1.45
CA ASN A 187 16.30 -1.15 -2.42
C ASN A 187 17.31 -2.30 -2.37
N LEU A 188 17.76 -2.82 -3.52
CA LEU A 188 18.81 -3.85 -3.55
C LEU A 188 20.20 -3.31 -3.22
N ASP A 189 20.36 -1.99 -3.18
CA ASP A 189 21.55 -1.35 -2.67
C ASP A 189 21.56 -1.29 -1.14
N ARG A 190 22.76 -1.13 -0.60
CA ARG A 190 23.02 -0.91 0.82
C ARG A 190 22.65 0.51 1.24
N HIS A 191 22.51 0.72 2.54
CA HIS A 191 22.14 2.02 3.12
C HIS A 191 23.11 3.18 2.84
N ASP A 192 24.34 2.90 2.40
CA ASP A 192 25.40 3.84 2.07
C ASP A 192 25.59 4.04 0.55
N GLN A 193 24.70 3.47 -0.26
CA GLN A 193 24.74 3.50 -1.72
C GLN A 193 23.59 4.33 -2.30
N ARG A 194 23.70 4.70 -3.58
CA ARG A 194 22.81 5.66 -4.25
C ARG A 194 21.44 5.10 -4.66
N GLY A 195 21.21 3.79 -4.54
CA GLY A 195 19.97 3.11 -4.91
C GLY A 195 19.98 2.64 -6.37
N SER A 196 19.62 1.36 -6.62
CA SER A 196 19.77 0.72 -7.94
C SER A 196 18.58 -0.12 -8.38
N HIS A 197 17.77 -0.64 -7.47
CA HIS A 197 16.63 -1.46 -7.87
C HIS A 197 15.65 -1.64 -6.73
N TRP A 198 14.36 -1.38 -7.00
CA TRP A 198 13.30 -1.57 -6.04
C TRP A 198 12.64 -2.94 -6.21
N VAL A 199 12.43 -3.64 -5.10
CA VAL A 199 11.73 -4.93 -5.02
C VAL A 199 10.75 -4.90 -3.86
N ALA A 200 9.76 -5.80 -3.86
CA ALA A 200 8.75 -5.83 -2.82
C ALA A 200 8.64 -7.21 -2.16
N CYS A 201 8.28 -7.23 -0.89
CA CYS A 201 7.84 -8.43 -0.18
C CYS A 201 6.43 -8.23 0.36
N PHE A 202 5.53 -9.15 0.05
CA PHE A 202 4.22 -9.26 0.67
C PHE A 202 4.20 -10.46 1.63
N ILE A 203 3.63 -10.28 2.81
CA ILE A 203 3.56 -11.31 3.84
C ILE A 203 2.12 -11.41 4.32
N SER A 204 1.55 -12.62 4.31
CA SER A 204 0.26 -12.91 4.94
C SER A 204 0.42 -13.89 6.08
N LEU A 205 -0.13 -13.51 7.23
CA LEU A 205 -0.25 -14.33 8.43
C LEU A 205 -1.62 -15.01 8.54
N ASP A 206 -2.56 -14.73 7.62
CA ASP A 206 -3.88 -15.38 7.57
C ASP A 206 -3.79 -16.70 6.77
N ASP A 207 -4.00 -17.83 7.44
CA ASP A 207 -3.89 -19.17 6.86
C ASP A 207 -5.01 -19.53 5.87
N ARG A 208 -6.09 -18.73 5.88
CA ARG A 208 -7.20 -18.81 4.92
C ARG A 208 -6.95 -17.99 3.67
N ALA A 209 -5.98 -17.06 3.69
CA ALA A 209 -5.66 -16.21 2.56
C ALA A 209 -5.04 -17.03 1.41
N PRO A 210 -5.32 -16.71 0.13
CA PRO A 210 -4.65 -17.32 -1.01
C PRO A 210 -3.12 -17.28 -0.90
N MET A 211 -2.59 -16.18 -0.36
CA MET A 211 -1.17 -15.94 -0.19
C MET A 211 -0.71 -16.11 1.28
N TYR A 212 -1.12 -17.15 2.00
CA TYR A 212 -0.52 -17.47 3.31
C TYR A 212 0.98 -17.78 3.15
N GLY A 213 1.87 -16.93 3.67
CA GLY A 213 3.30 -17.03 3.39
C GLY A 213 4.02 -15.69 3.24
N ALA A 214 5.28 -15.73 2.82
CA ALA A 214 6.08 -14.58 2.42
C ALA A 214 6.50 -14.68 0.95
N TYR A 215 6.23 -13.62 0.20
CA TYR A 215 6.30 -13.58 -1.25
C TYR A 215 7.16 -12.40 -1.71
N TYR A 216 8.30 -12.72 -2.34
CA TYR A 216 9.22 -11.74 -2.89
C TYR A 216 8.92 -11.49 -4.37
N TYR A 217 8.85 -10.22 -4.74
CA TYR A 217 8.61 -9.78 -6.11
C TYR A 217 9.75 -8.89 -6.60
N ASP A 218 10.45 -9.36 -7.63
CA ASP A 218 11.38 -8.57 -8.45
C ASP A 218 10.83 -8.51 -9.88
N SER A 219 10.56 -7.31 -10.38
CA SER A 219 10.03 -7.08 -11.72
C SER A 219 10.93 -7.62 -12.85
N VAL A 220 12.24 -7.83 -12.60
CA VAL A 220 13.17 -8.48 -13.53
C VAL A 220 13.37 -9.99 -13.25
N ALA A 221 12.61 -10.55 -12.32
CA ALA A 221 12.54 -11.97 -11.94
C ALA A 221 13.87 -12.59 -11.45
N ARG A 222 14.62 -11.84 -10.63
CA ARG A 222 15.77 -12.40 -9.92
C ARG A 222 15.32 -13.03 -8.59
N PRO A 223 16.04 -14.05 -8.10
CA PRO A 223 15.80 -14.55 -6.75
C PRO A 223 16.11 -13.49 -5.69
N PRO A 224 15.49 -13.57 -4.49
CA PRO A 224 15.79 -12.66 -3.40
C PRO A 224 17.27 -12.77 -2.99
N PRO A 225 17.94 -11.64 -2.67
CA PRO A 225 19.29 -11.68 -2.15
C PRO A 225 19.33 -12.35 -0.76
N PRO A 226 20.50 -12.83 -0.30
CA PRO A 226 20.63 -13.61 0.93
C PRO A 226 20.03 -12.94 2.17
N GLU A 227 20.14 -11.62 2.29
CA GLU A 227 19.59 -10.85 3.41
C GLU A 227 18.06 -10.95 3.46
N ILE A 228 17.39 -10.69 2.34
CA ILE A 228 15.92 -10.76 2.25
C ILE A 228 15.43 -12.20 2.36
N ALA A 229 16.12 -13.16 1.71
CA ALA A 229 15.78 -14.57 1.80
C ALA A 229 15.88 -15.09 3.25
N SER A 230 16.94 -14.73 3.96
CA SER A 230 17.13 -15.10 5.38
C SER A 230 16.06 -14.49 6.27
N TRP A 231 15.64 -13.27 5.99
CA TRP A 231 14.54 -12.61 6.70
C TRP A 231 13.20 -13.35 6.48
N MET A 232 12.88 -13.73 5.24
CA MET A 232 11.68 -14.52 4.92
C MET A 232 11.66 -15.86 5.67
N VAL A 233 12.80 -16.55 5.75
CA VAL A 233 12.93 -17.79 6.54
C VAL A 233 12.76 -17.54 8.04
N GLN A 234 13.28 -16.43 8.57
CA GLN A 234 13.07 -16.06 9.98
C GLN A 234 11.59 -15.82 10.28
N LEU A 235 10.86 -15.14 9.39
CA LEU A 235 9.42 -14.96 9.50
C LEU A 235 8.67 -16.30 9.53
N GLN A 236 8.97 -17.20 8.59
CA GLN A 236 8.35 -18.53 8.55
C GLN A 236 8.56 -19.30 9.86
N LYS A 237 9.78 -19.27 10.41
CA LYS A 237 10.09 -19.89 11.71
C LYS A 237 9.30 -19.24 12.86
N GLY A 238 9.22 -17.91 12.89
CA GLY A 238 8.45 -17.17 13.90
C GLY A 238 6.96 -17.51 13.82
N VAL A 239 6.39 -17.62 12.63
CA VAL A 239 5.00 -18.01 12.41
C VAL A 239 4.74 -19.43 12.93
N ALA A 240 5.63 -20.38 12.64
CA ALA A 240 5.50 -21.75 13.16
C ALA A 240 5.49 -21.80 14.69
N GLN A 241 6.25 -20.91 15.36
CA GLN A 241 6.29 -20.83 16.83
C GLN A 241 5.01 -20.19 17.41
N VAL A 242 4.52 -19.11 16.79
CA VAL A 242 3.41 -18.29 17.33
C VAL A 242 2.03 -18.80 16.91
N LEU A 243 1.88 -19.34 15.70
CA LEU A 243 0.61 -19.88 15.18
C LEU A 243 0.53 -21.41 15.32
N GLY A 244 1.66 -22.11 15.45
CA GLY A 244 1.72 -23.55 15.75
C GLY A 244 1.50 -23.90 17.23
N THR A 245 1.39 -22.92 18.12
CA THR A 245 0.94 -23.11 19.51
C THR A 245 -0.56 -22.83 19.60
N PRO A 246 -1.42 -23.85 19.78
CA PRO A 246 -2.78 -23.60 20.22
C PRO A 246 -2.69 -22.84 21.55
N LYS A 247 -3.31 -21.65 21.64
CA LYS A 247 -3.65 -21.09 22.95
C LYS A 247 -4.55 -22.13 23.61
N THR A 248 -4.05 -22.88 24.58
CA THR A 248 -4.87 -23.76 25.40
C THR A 248 -5.99 -22.90 25.99
N PRO A 249 -7.27 -23.18 25.69
CA PRO A 249 -8.35 -22.67 26.52
C PRO A 249 -8.14 -23.33 27.89
N LYS A 250 -8.00 -22.52 28.94
CA LYS A 250 -8.05 -23.01 30.32
C LYS A 250 -9.49 -23.46 30.61
N THR A 251 -9.89 -24.64 30.13
CA THR A 251 -10.98 -25.46 30.69
C THR A 251 -10.92 -26.87 30.09
N PRO A 252 -10.91 -27.92 30.92
CA PRO A 252 -11.08 -29.28 30.44
C PRO A 252 -12.58 -29.59 30.26
N LYS A 253 -12.94 -30.25 29.14
CA LYS A 253 -13.93 -31.33 28.99
C LYS A 253 -14.71 -31.24 27.67
N THR A 254 -14.32 -32.03 26.67
CA THR A 254 -15.11 -33.15 26.10
C THR A 254 -14.39 -33.71 24.86
N PRO A 255 -14.44 -35.03 24.61
CA PRO A 255 -13.77 -35.66 23.47
C PRO A 255 -14.69 -35.68 22.24
N LYS A 256 -14.36 -34.98 21.15
CA LYS A 256 -15.03 -35.16 19.86
C LYS A 256 -14.09 -35.01 18.64
N THR A 257 -14.07 -36.10 17.86
CA THR A 257 -13.80 -36.28 16.42
C THR A 257 -12.37 -36.15 15.85
N PRO A 258 -11.91 -37.14 15.03
CA PRO A 258 -10.65 -37.10 14.30
C PRO A 258 -10.86 -36.45 12.92
N HIS A 259 -10.85 -35.12 12.87
CA HIS A 259 -10.56 -34.38 11.63
C HIS A 259 -9.31 -33.54 11.88
N THR A 260 -8.15 -34.19 11.80
CA THR A 260 -6.86 -33.51 11.79
C THR A 260 -6.67 -32.83 10.43
N SER A 261 -7.28 -31.65 10.25
CA SER A 261 -6.89 -30.74 9.18
C SER A 261 -5.43 -30.37 9.40
N ARG A 262 -4.54 -30.93 8.58
CA ARG A 262 -3.11 -30.58 8.62
C ARG A 262 -3.00 -29.08 8.35
N ALA A 263 -2.41 -28.34 9.28
CA ALA A 263 -2.18 -26.91 9.14
C ALA A 263 -1.49 -26.63 7.80
N ARG A 264 -2.01 -25.67 7.03
CA ARG A 264 -1.43 -25.26 5.75
C ARG A 264 0.00 -24.78 5.99
N PRO A 265 0.99 -25.20 5.17
CA PRO A 265 2.35 -24.70 5.32
C PRO A 265 2.41 -23.20 5.01
N PHE A 266 3.30 -22.49 5.71
CA PHE A 266 3.59 -21.08 5.40
C PHE A 266 4.55 -21.03 4.21
N ASP A 267 4.07 -20.52 3.08
CA ASP A 267 4.80 -20.60 1.82
C ASP A 267 5.92 -19.55 1.73
N LEU A 268 7.05 -19.90 1.12
CA LEU A 268 8.10 -18.97 0.72
C LEU A 268 8.25 -19.03 -0.80
N ALA A 269 8.00 -17.93 -1.49
CA ALA A 269 8.05 -17.91 -2.95
C ALA A 269 8.61 -16.60 -3.50
N TYR A 270 9.07 -16.67 -4.75
CA TYR A 270 9.42 -15.51 -5.54
C TYR A 270 8.98 -15.68 -7.00
N ASN A 271 8.80 -14.56 -7.71
CA ASN A 271 8.32 -14.60 -9.09
C ASN A 271 9.42 -15.05 -10.04
N ARG A 272 9.05 -15.84 -11.05
CA ARG A 272 9.97 -16.32 -12.10
C ARG A 272 9.73 -15.68 -13.47
N VAL A 273 8.67 -14.87 -13.58
CA VAL A 273 8.31 -14.20 -14.82
C VAL A 273 8.77 -12.76 -14.77
N ARG A 274 9.64 -12.38 -15.71
CA ARG A 274 10.12 -11.01 -15.90
C ARG A 274 9.03 -10.16 -16.54
N ARG A 275 8.79 -8.98 -16.00
CA ARG A 275 7.77 -8.02 -16.44
C ARG A 275 8.33 -6.66 -16.80
N GLN A 276 9.46 -6.29 -16.20
CA GLN A 276 10.18 -5.07 -16.51
C GLN A 276 11.29 -5.36 -17.52
N PHE A 277 11.25 -4.66 -18.64
CA PHE A 277 12.29 -4.69 -19.67
C PHE A 277 13.01 -3.34 -19.81
N GLN A 278 12.42 -2.27 -19.26
CA GLN A 278 12.99 -0.93 -19.22
C GLN A 278 13.69 -0.65 -17.86
N ASN A 279 14.24 0.55 -17.72
CA ASN A 279 15.21 0.82 -16.66
C ASN A 279 14.63 1.44 -15.39
N THR A 280 13.38 1.90 -15.37
CA THR A 280 12.93 2.91 -14.39
C THR A 280 11.70 2.55 -13.56
N GLU A 281 11.03 1.48 -13.95
CA GLU A 281 9.68 1.12 -13.52
C GLU A 281 9.67 0.23 -12.26
N CYS A 282 10.83 -0.21 -11.76
CA CYS A 282 10.91 -1.17 -10.65
C CYS A 282 10.20 -0.71 -9.37
N GLY A 283 10.23 0.60 -9.10
CA GLY A 283 9.46 1.18 -7.99
C GLY A 283 7.95 1.11 -8.21
N MET A 284 7.48 1.38 -9.44
CA MET A 284 6.06 1.25 -9.79
C MET A 284 5.61 -0.21 -9.69
N PHE A 285 6.38 -1.14 -10.24
CA PHE A 285 6.11 -2.58 -10.11
C PHE A 285 5.99 -3.01 -8.64
N SER A 286 6.92 -2.57 -7.79
CA SER A 286 6.91 -2.87 -6.36
C SER A 286 5.64 -2.36 -5.67
N MET A 287 5.24 -1.11 -5.95
CA MET A 287 4.01 -0.54 -5.39
C MET A 287 2.76 -1.24 -5.91
N VAL A 288 2.68 -1.51 -7.21
CA VAL A 288 1.54 -2.22 -7.83
C VAL A 288 1.41 -3.62 -7.28
N PHE A 289 2.51 -4.37 -7.15
CA PHE A 289 2.49 -5.69 -6.54
C PHE A 289 1.88 -5.66 -5.13
N LEU A 290 2.34 -4.75 -4.27
CA LEU A 290 1.79 -4.63 -2.91
C LEU A 290 0.33 -4.19 -2.92
N ALA A 291 -0.05 -3.21 -3.75
CA ALA A 291 -1.42 -2.70 -3.85
C ALA A 291 -2.41 -3.76 -4.34
N VAL A 292 -1.98 -4.67 -5.23
CA VAL A 292 -2.78 -5.81 -5.67
C VAL A 292 -2.81 -6.91 -4.60
N ALA A 293 -1.65 -7.25 -4.02
CA ALA A 293 -1.55 -8.33 -3.04
C ALA A 293 -2.34 -8.05 -1.75
N MET A 294 -2.36 -6.81 -1.27
CA MET A 294 -3.09 -6.42 -0.05
C MET A 294 -4.61 -6.54 -0.16
N ARG A 295 -5.16 -6.64 -1.38
CA ARG A 295 -6.59 -6.93 -1.60
C ARG A 295 -6.93 -8.38 -1.26
N ASN A 296 -5.93 -9.27 -1.25
CA ASN A 296 -6.08 -10.66 -0.86
C ASN A 296 -7.08 -11.49 -1.72
N GLU A 297 -7.23 -11.13 -3.00
CA GLU A 297 -8.21 -11.72 -3.92
C GLU A 297 -7.62 -12.80 -4.85
N LYS A 298 -6.29 -12.85 -5.01
CA LYS A 298 -5.60 -13.66 -6.03
C LYS A 298 -4.41 -14.40 -5.42
N THR A 299 -3.99 -15.49 -6.07
CA THR A 299 -2.76 -16.18 -5.68
C THR A 299 -1.53 -15.39 -6.14
N PHE A 300 -0.37 -15.66 -5.53
CA PHE A 300 0.89 -15.06 -5.96
C PHE A 300 1.22 -15.37 -7.42
N ALA A 301 0.95 -16.61 -7.86
CA ALA A 301 1.21 -17.04 -9.23
C ALA A 301 0.37 -16.25 -10.24
N ASP A 302 -0.91 -16.03 -9.94
CA ASP A 302 -1.80 -15.23 -10.79
C ASP A 302 -1.28 -13.79 -10.88
N ILE A 303 -0.95 -13.16 -9.74
CA ILE A 303 -0.42 -11.79 -9.71
C ILE A 303 0.85 -11.68 -10.56
N CYS A 304 1.77 -12.64 -10.47
CA CYS A 304 3.02 -12.62 -11.23
C CYS A 304 2.82 -12.86 -12.73
N THR A 305 1.87 -13.71 -13.09
CA THR A 305 1.57 -14.11 -14.48
C THR A 305 0.73 -13.07 -15.21
N ASP A 306 -0.04 -12.27 -14.48
CA ASP A 306 -0.97 -11.31 -15.06
C ASP A 306 -0.54 -9.86 -14.77
N MET A 307 0.63 -9.65 -14.14
CA MET A 307 1.21 -8.32 -13.96
C MET A 307 1.42 -7.64 -15.33
N GLY A 308 1.09 -6.34 -15.38
CA GLY A 308 1.31 -5.49 -16.56
C GLY A 308 2.79 -5.36 -16.92
N ASN A 309 3.06 -4.75 -18.06
CA ASN A 309 4.43 -4.48 -18.53
C ASN A 309 4.89 -3.05 -18.16
N ASP A 310 6.07 -2.64 -18.65
CA ASP A 310 6.60 -1.29 -18.43
C ASP A 310 5.65 -0.16 -18.87
N GLN A 311 4.93 -0.34 -19.98
CA GLN A 311 3.97 0.65 -20.49
C GLN A 311 2.79 0.80 -19.53
N ASP A 312 2.29 -0.31 -18.99
CA ASP A 312 1.19 -0.29 -18.02
C ASP A 312 1.63 0.37 -16.71
N MET A 313 2.86 0.10 -16.23
CA MET A 313 3.43 0.80 -15.07
C MET A 313 3.53 2.31 -15.31
N ASN A 314 3.90 2.73 -16.52
CA ASN A 314 3.95 4.14 -16.88
C ASN A 314 2.56 4.80 -16.93
N LYS A 315 1.51 4.09 -17.35
CA LYS A 315 0.12 4.58 -17.21
C LYS A 315 -0.26 4.73 -15.73
N LEU A 316 0.08 3.73 -14.90
CA LEU A 316 -0.24 3.72 -13.48
C LEU A 316 0.46 4.82 -12.67
N ARG A 317 1.50 5.47 -13.22
CA ARG A 317 2.06 6.70 -12.63
C ARG A 317 0.99 7.79 -12.46
N HIS A 318 0.06 7.92 -13.41
CA HIS A 318 -1.06 8.86 -13.35
C HIS A 318 -2.21 8.38 -12.46
N VAL A 319 -2.18 7.12 -12.05
CA VAL A 319 -3.14 6.50 -11.13
C VAL A 319 -2.66 6.61 -9.68
N MET A 320 -1.36 6.48 -9.44
CA MET A 320 -0.78 6.56 -8.09
C MET A 320 -0.36 7.96 -7.68
N TYR A 321 -0.14 8.87 -8.63
CA TYR A 321 0.24 10.26 -8.37
C TYR A 321 -0.72 11.23 -9.06
N ARG A 322 -0.91 12.41 -8.45
CA ARG A 322 -1.59 13.55 -9.08
C ARG A 322 -0.58 14.39 -9.86
#